data_AF-A0A915D3S0-F1
#
_entry.id   AF-A0A915D3S0-F1
#
_cell.length_a   1.000
_cell.length_b   1.000
_cell.length_c   1.000
_cell.angle_alpha   90.00
_cell.angle_beta   90.00
_cell.angle_gamma   90.00
#
_symmetry.space_group_name_H-M   'P 1'
#
loop_
_entity.id
_entity.type
_entity.pdbx_description
1 polymer ?
#
loop_
_entity_poly.entity_id
_entity_poly.type
_entity_poly.pdbx_seq_one_letter_code
_entity_poly.pdbx_strand_id
1 'polypeptide(L)' 'MLLAGREVSIYNVLKEIRSKRYLACQTDLQYLYVHRAILAYITSKKVMSNAEVSKFVDDYAALVNNRKSSKTVDQ' A
#
# COMPACT_ATOMS: atom_id res chain seq x y z
N MET A 1 -2.90 19.50 4.73
CA MET A 1 -2.82 18.75 3.45
C MET A 1 -1.40 18.25 3.27
N LEU A 2 -1.20 16.94 3.05
CA LEU A 2 0.10 16.26 3.13
C LEU A 2 1.21 16.82 2.22
N LEU A 3 0.87 17.54 1.17
CA LEU A 3 1.82 18.14 0.22
C LEU A 3 1.30 19.48 -0.32
N ALA A 4 1.14 20.51 0.53
CA ALA A 4 0.92 21.90 0.10
C ALA A 4 -0.11 22.10 -1.06
N GLY A 5 -1.17 21.29 -1.12
CA GLY A 5 -2.20 21.34 -2.16
C GLY A 5 -1.89 20.60 -3.48
N ARG A 6 -0.74 19.92 -3.61
CA ARG A 6 -0.43 19.09 -4.78
C ARG A 6 -1.10 17.71 -4.68
N GLU A 7 -1.80 17.34 -5.74
CA GLU A 7 -2.35 16.01 -5.93
C GLU A 7 -1.22 14.98 -6.02
N VAL A 8 -1.35 13.87 -5.29
CA VAL A 8 -0.37 12.79 -5.28
C VAL A 8 -0.99 11.54 -5.87
N SER A 9 -0.46 11.14 -7.01
CA SER A 9 -0.78 9.87 -7.64
C SER A 9 0.32 8.85 -7.35
N ILE A 10 0.00 7.81 -6.59
CA ILE A 10 0.91 6.69 -6.31
C ILE A 10 1.39 6.03 -7.61
N TYR A 11 0.53 5.99 -8.62
CA TYR A 11 0.88 5.51 -9.95
C TYR A 11 2.04 6.32 -10.57
N ASN A 12 1.96 7.65 -10.54
CA ASN A 12 3.01 8.52 -11.09
C ASN A 12 4.32 8.39 -10.29
N VAL A 13 4.23 8.29 -8.96
CA VAL A 13 5.39 8.07 -8.10
C VAL A 13 6.08 6.76 -8.45
N LEU A 14 5.33 5.66 -8.58
CA LEU A 14 5.91 4.36 -8.92
C LEU A 14 6.44 4.31 -10.36
N LYS A 15 5.82 5.04 -11.29
CA LYS A 15 6.35 5.21 -12.66
C LYS A 15 7.72 5.88 -12.65
N GLU A 16 7.90 6.93 -11.85
CA GLU A 16 9.18 7.60 -11.69
C GLU A 16 10.22 6.72 -10.97
N ILE A 17 9.82 5.98 -9.93
CA ILE A 17 10.74 5.05 -9.25
C ILE A 17 11.22 3.97 -10.23
N ARG A 18 10.33 3.45 -11.07
CA ARG A 18 10.68 2.44 -12.08
C ARG A 18 11.61 2.95 -13.17
N SER A 19 11.59 4.23 -13.51
CA SER A 19 12.55 4.80 -14.46
C SER A 19 13.96 4.88 -13.87
N LYS A 20 14.09 5.01 -12.54
CA LYS A 20 15.37 5.04 -11.82
C LYS A 20 15.87 3.65 -11.45
N ARG A 21 14.97 2.69 -11.19
CA ARG A 21 15.30 1.31 -10.84
C ARG A 21 14.30 0.35 -11.45
N TYR A 22 14.78 -0.43 -12.41
CA TYR A 22 14.06 -1.56 -13.00
C TYR A 22 13.52 -2.51 -11.90
N LEU A 23 12.30 -3.02 -12.12
CA LEU A 23 11.53 -3.90 -11.21
C LEU A 23 11.19 -3.34 -9.82
N ALA A 24 11.25 -2.03 -9.61
CA ALA A 24 10.66 -1.46 -8.41
C ALA A 24 9.15 -1.77 -8.35
N CYS A 25 8.69 -2.28 -7.20
CA CYS A 25 7.29 -2.67 -6.96
C CYS A 25 6.76 -3.68 -8.01
N GLN A 26 7.39 -4.85 -8.10
CA GLN A 26 7.13 -5.85 -9.13
C GLN A 26 5.81 -6.59 -8.93
N THR A 27 5.38 -6.80 -7.68
CA THR A 27 4.15 -7.55 -7.38
C THR A 27 2.98 -6.64 -7.03
N ASP A 28 1.77 -7.14 -7.27
CA ASP A 28 0.53 -6.52 -6.84
C ASP A 28 0.45 -6.30 -5.31
N LEU A 29 0.96 -7.25 -4.52
CA LEU A 29 1.02 -7.09 -3.06
C LEU A 29 1.97 -5.98 -2.63
N GLN A 30 3.11 -5.81 -3.32
CA GLN A 30 4.00 -4.67 -3.07
C GLN A 30 3.29 -3.34 -3.39
N TYR A 31 2.51 -3.30 -4.47
CA TYR A 31 1.73 -2.11 -4.82
C TYR A 31 0.72 -1.76 -3.73
N LEU A 32 -0.06 -2.75 -3.25
CA LEU A 32 -0.99 -2.56 -2.15
C LEU A 32 -0.30 -2.18 -0.84
N TYR A 33 0.90 -2.70 -0.59
CA TYR A 33 1.68 -2.33 0.60
C TYR A 33 2.08 -0.84 0.58
N VAL A 34 2.41 -0.26 -0.59
CA VAL A 34 2.67 1.18 -0.71
C VAL A 34 1.46 1.99 -0.27
N HIS A 35 0.26 1.63 -0.73
CA HIS A 35 -0.99 2.26 -0.28
C HIS A 35 -1.18 2.11 1.24
N ARG A 36 -0.94 0.91 1.79
CA ARG A 36 -1.02 0.65 3.24
C ARG A 36 -0.06 1.53 4.05
N ALA A 37 1.18 1.67 3.59
CA ALA A 37 2.20 2.48 4.27
C ALA A 37 1.82 3.97 4.28
N ILE A 38 1.28 4.47 3.17
CA ILE A 38 0.76 5.83 3.08
C ILE A 38 -0.41 6.02 4.03
N LEU A 39 -1.42 5.14 4.02
CA LEU A 39 -2.55 5.24 4.94
C LEU A 39 -2.09 5.24 6.41
N ALA A 40 -1.19 4.34 6.80
CA ALA A 40 -0.63 4.31 8.15
C ALA A 40 0.05 5.65 8.53
N TYR A 41 0.79 6.25 7.60
CA TYR A 41 1.39 7.57 7.79
C TYR A 41 0.34 8.67 7.98
N ILE A 42 -0.69 8.72 7.11
CA ILE A 42 -1.79 9.69 7.17
C ILE A 42 -2.53 9.59 8.52
N THR A 43 -2.84 8.36 8.95
CA THR A 43 -3.46 8.07 10.23
C THR A 43 -2.59 8.52 11.41
N SER A 44 -1.27 8.27 11.36
CA SER A 44 -0.33 8.74 12.40
C SER A 44 -0.27 10.27 12.51
N LYS A 45 -0.52 10.98 11.41
CA LYS A 45 -0.61 12.45 11.36
C LYS A 45 -1.99 12.97 11.75
N LYS A 46 -2.91 12.10 12.17
CA LYS A 46 -4.30 12.43 12.54
C LYS A 46 -5.07 13.16 11.44
N VAL A 47 -4.69 12.95 10.18
CA VAL A 47 -5.38 13.52 9.00
C VAL A 47 -6.64 12.70 8.67
N MET A 48 -6.62 11.41 8.98
CA MET A 48 -7.73 10.47 8.77
C MET A 48 -7.82 9.55 9.99
N SER A 49 -9.03 9.14 10.34
CA SER A 49 -9.31 8.24 11.46
C SER A 49 -9.04 6.78 11.11
N ASN A 50 -8.84 5.95 12.14
CA ASN A 50 -8.73 4.50 11.98
C ASN A 50 -9.99 3.87 11.37
N ALA A 51 -11.16 4.45 11.63
CA ALA A 51 -12.44 3.94 11.13
C ALA A 51 -12.58 4.12 9.61
N GLU A 52 -12.04 5.22 9.06
CA GLU A 52 -12.10 5.48 7.61
C GLU A 52 -11.18 4.55 6.80
N VAL A 53 -10.11 4.05 7.42
CA VAL A 53 -9.14 3.15 6.76
C VAL A 53 -9.33 1.68 7.10
N SER A 54 -10.21 1.35 8.06
CA SER A 54 -10.35 -0.01 8.61
C SER A 54 -10.64 -1.04 7.53
N LYS A 55 -11.59 -0.76 6.63
CA LYS A 55 -11.94 -1.65 5.53
C LYS A 55 -10.72 -2.04 4.68
N PHE A 56 -9.91 -1.05 4.28
CA PHE A 56 -8.70 -1.33 3.50
C PHE A 56 -7.70 -2.18 4.29
N VAL A 57 -7.52 -1.89 5.58
CA VAL A 57 -6.60 -2.62 6.45
C VAL A 57 -7.05 -4.08 6.63
N ASP A 58 -8.34 -4.31 6.83
CA ASP A 58 -8.94 -5.63 7.00
C ASP A 58 -8.85 -6.45 5.69
N ASP A 59 -9.23 -5.85 4.56
CA ASP A 59 -9.13 -6.47 3.24
C ASP A 59 -7.67 -6.84 2.90
N TYR A 60 -6.72 -5.95 3.21
CA TYR A 60 -5.28 -6.20 3.03
C TYR A 60 -4.81 -7.35 3.93
N ALA A 61 -5.23 -7.40 5.19
CA ALA A 61 -4.86 -8.46 6.13
C ALA A 61 -5.40 -9.82 5.67
N ALA A 62 -6.66 -9.87 5.22
CA ALA A 62 -7.26 -11.07 4.65
C ALA A 62 -6.48 -11.56 3.41
N LEU A 63 -6.13 -10.66 2.48
CA LEU A 63 -5.34 -11.00 1.30
C LEU A 63 -3.96 -11.58 1.68
N VAL A 64 -3.26 -10.98 2.64
CA VAL A 64 -1.95 -11.46 3.10
C VAL A 64 -2.07 -12.84 3.73
N ASN A 65 -3.09 -13.08 4.55
CA ASN A 65 -3.30 -14.37 5.20
C ASN A 65 -3.62 -15.46 4.18
N ASN A 66 -4.49 -15.18 3.20
CA ASN A 66 -4.80 -16.13 2.13
C ASN A 66 -3.58 -16.50 1.29
N ARG A 67 -2.67 -15.54 1.03
CA ARG A 67 -1.41 -15.83 0.31
C ARG A 67 -0.41 -16.62 1.14
N LYS A 68 -0.48 -16.54 2.48
CA LYS A 68 0.34 -17.38 3.36
C LYS A 68 -0.16 -18.82 3.34
N SER A 69 -1.48 -19.05 3.42
CA SER A 69 -2.05 -20.40 3.40
C SER A 69 -1.83 -21.13 2.07
N SER A 70 -1.82 -20.41 0.94
CA SER A 70 -1.49 -21.03 -0.36
C SER A 70 -0.03 -21.48 -0.50
N LYS A 71 0.88 -21.01 0.35
CA LYS A 71 2.30 -21.43 0.31
C LYS A 71 2.61 -22.66 1.17
N THR A 72 1.67 -23.11 2.00
CA THR A 72 1.86 -24.23 2.94
C THR A 72 1.37 -25.58 2.39
N VAL A 73 0.84 -25.63 1.17
CA VAL A 73 0.22 -26.85 0.60
C VAL A 73 1.22 -27.68 -0.23
N ASP A 74 2.43 -27.16 -0.50
CA ASP A 74 3.47 -27.84 -1.28
C ASP A 74 4.76 -28.11 -0.47
N GLN A 75 4.64 -28.67 0.75
CA GLN A 75 5.75 -29.29 1.47
C GLN A 75 5.35 -30.64 2.07
#